data_AF-A0A368GUN3-F1
#
_entry.id   AF-A0A368GUN3-F1
#
_cell.length_a   1.000
_cell.length_b   1.000
_cell.length_c   1.000
_cell.angle_alpha   90.00
_cell.angle_beta   90.00
_cell.angle_gamma   90.00
#
_symmetry.space_group_name_H-M   'P 1'
#
loop_
_entity.id
_entity.type
_entity.pdbx_description
1 polymer ?
#
loop_
_entity_poly.entity_id
_entity_poly.type
_entity_poly.pdbx_seq_one_letter_code
_entity_poly.pdbx_strand_id
1 'polypeptide(L)'
;VYSNGSRYVTSQGDLVVIEATRDSFGDYKVVASVDGLNEAVSNLFTVRPSQNSGGLFDGLSIVYFSDDRTIFSSSNAQKSGEAFDCVASRRDGARTRWFLDGAAISGTETGVELSQNNRRLTLSVPDVLGKGRSEHKLDCKVVAESGRAFDQRSLKINVIEGPELRALPAEEFRPLGSELNLQCSQKKKNGVPPTTKWYFNGREVSSLEGFFLLSSNIFSARFRPSFLSQFR
;
A
#
# COMPACT_ATOMS: atom_id res chain seq x y z
N VAL A 1 0.29 11.20 -18.61
CA VAL A 1 0.00 12.34 -17.70
C VAL A 1 1.05 13.41 -17.92
N TYR A 2 0.64 14.54 -18.50
CA TYR A 2 1.52 15.66 -18.87
C TYR A 2 2.00 16.38 -17.61
N SER A 3 3.31 16.52 -17.42
CA SER A 3 3.87 17.65 -16.67
C SER A 3 4.28 18.72 -17.68
N ASN A 4 3.61 19.87 -17.63
CA ASN A 4 4.24 21.10 -18.11
C ASN A 4 5.06 21.63 -16.92
N GLY A 5 6.25 22.19 -17.12
CA GLY A 5 7.25 22.34 -16.06
C GLY A 5 6.78 22.91 -14.70
N SER A 6 5.75 23.78 -14.66
CA SER A 6 5.13 24.31 -13.44
C SER A 6 3.94 23.53 -12.89
N ARG A 7 3.30 22.66 -13.68
CA ARG A 7 2.09 21.94 -13.31
C ARG A 7 2.38 20.45 -13.24
N TYR A 8 2.17 19.89 -12.06
CA TYR A 8 2.46 18.50 -11.75
C TYR A 8 1.19 17.82 -11.24
N VAL A 9 0.75 16.76 -11.92
CA VAL A 9 -0.37 15.93 -11.44
C VAL A 9 0.20 14.74 -10.68
N THR A 10 -0.14 14.60 -9.40
CA THR A 10 0.32 13.53 -8.51
C THR A 10 -0.24 12.17 -8.94
N SER A 11 0.31 11.09 -8.38
CA SER A 11 -0.19 9.74 -8.61
C SER A 11 -1.61 9.54 -8.05
N GLN A 12 -2.02 10.39 -7.11
CA GLN A 12 -3.37 10.40 -6.53
C GLN A 12 -4.34 11.31 -7.31
N GLY A 13 -3.85 12.04 -8.31
CA GLY A 13 -4.67 12.94 -9.15
C GLY A 13 -4.70 14.39 -8.69
N ASP A 14 -3.96 14.76 -7.64
CA ASP A 14 -3.87 16.14 -7.18
C ASP A 14 -3.04 17.00 -8.15
N LEU A 15 -3.40 18.27 -8.28
CA LEU A 15 -2.63 19.22 -9.08
C LEU A 15 -1.75 20.09 -8.17
N VAL A 16 -0.44 19.96 -8.35
CA VAL A 16 0.57 20.82 -7.71
C VAL A 16 1.06 21.83 -8.74
N VAL A 17 0.86 23.12 -8.45
CA VAL A 17 1.38 24.22 -9.28
C VAL A 17 2.55 24.89 -8.57
N ILE A 18 3.75 24.71 -9.11
CA ILE A 18 4.98 25.36 -8.63
C ILE A 18 5.24 26.63 -9.42
N GLU A 19 5.89 27.62 -8.80
CA GLU A 19 6.22 28.90 -9.43
C GLU A 19 4.98 29.53 -10.12
N ALA A 20 3.86 29.58 -9.39
CA ALA A 20 2.59 30.05 -9.94
C ALA A 20 2.71 31.48 -10.48
N THR A 21 2.34 31.67 -11.75
CA THR A 21 2.32 32.98 -12.41
C THR A 21 0.90 33.54 -12.46
N ARG A 22 0.69 34.71 -13.08
CA ARG A 22 -0.66 35.24 -13.32
C ARG A 22 -1.55 34.25 -14.09
N ASP A 23 -0.96 33.45 -14.96
CA ASP A 23 -1.66 32.44 -15.78
C ASP A 23 -2.00 31.16 -15.01
N SER A 24 -1.57 31.06 -13.75
CA SER A 24 -1.97 29.97 -12.84
C SER A 24 -3.27 30.27 -12.11
N PHE A 25 -3.82 31.48 -12.20
CA PHE A 25 -5.09 31.85 -11.58
C PHE A 25 -6.23 31.77 -12.60
N GLY A 26 -7.40 31.32 -12.15
CA GLY A 26 -8.54 31.06 -13.02
C GLY A 26 -9.36 29.88 -12.56
N ASP A 27 -10.17 29.34 -13.47
CA ASP A 27 -11.10 28.27 -13.17
C ASP A 27 -10.49 26.89 -13.45
N TYR A 28 -10.62 26.01 -12.46
CA TYR A 28 -10.17 24.63 -12.51
C TYR A 28 -11.37 23.69 -12.41
N LYS A 29 -11.26 22.54 -13.06
CA LYS A 29 -12.13 21.37 -12.86
C LYS A 29 -11.28 20.11 -12.95
N VAL A 30 -11.69 19.06 -12.25
CA VAL A 30 -11.10 17.73 -12.38
C VAL A 30 -12.11 16.79 -13.02
N VAL A 31 -11.61 15.94 -13.91
CA VAL A 31 -12.38 14.87 -14.55
C VAL A 31 -11.70 13.56 -14.20
N ALA A 32 -12.44 12.65 -13.61
CA ALA A 32 -12.00 11.29 -13.33
C ALA A 32 -12.72 10.33 -14.27
N SER A 33 -11.97 9.46 -14.93
CA SER A 33 -12.47 8.49 -15.89
C SER A 33 -11.81 7.14 -15.69
N VAL A 34 -12.54 6.08 -15.99
CA VAL A 34 -12.03 4.71 -16.07
C VAL A 34 -12.44 4.16 -17.43
N ASP A 35 -11.53 3.49 -18.13
CA ASP A 35 -11.80 2.98 -19.48
C ASP A 35 -13.04 2.07 -19.49
N GLY A 36 -13.98 2.38 -20.40
CA GLY A 36 -15.24 1.64 -20.51
C GLY A 36 -16.33 2.03 -19.49
N LEU A 37 -16.07 3.03 -18.64
CA LEU A 37 -17.04 3.59 -17.70
C LEU A 37 -17.29 5.09 -17.98
N ASN A 38 -18.30 5.64 -17.32
CA ASN A 38 -18.65 7.05 -17.43
C ASN A 38 -17.61 7.94 -16.72
N GLU A 39 -17.54 9.20 -17.16
CA GLU A 39 -16.71 10.23 -16.52
C GLU A 39 -17.43 10.87 -15.33
N ALA A 40 -16.68 11.09 -14.24
CA ALA A 40 -17.10 11.93 -13.13
C ALA A 40 -16.43 13.29 -13.25
N VAL A 41 -17.23 14.37 -13.27
CA VAL A 41 -16.74 15.74 -13.44
C VAL A 41 -17.02 16.53 -12.15
N SER A 42 -16.01 17.23 -11.63
CA SER A 42 -16.18 18.10 -10.48
C SER A 42 -16.93 19.39 -10.82
N ASN A 43 -17.39 20.10 -9.79
CA ASN A 43 -17.75 21.51 -9.92
C ASN A 43 -16.53 22.35 -10.32
N LEU A 44 -16.80 23.52 -10.89
CA LEU A 44 -15.78 24.52 -11.19
C LEU A 44 -15.23 25.14 -9.88
N PHE A 45 -13.91 25.27 -9.78
CA PHE A 45 -13.22 25.87 -8.66
C PHE A 45 -12.32 27.02 -9.13
N THR A 46 -12.64 28.25 -8.73
CA THR A 46 -11.90 29.45 -9.13
C THR A 46 -10.79 29.78 -8.14
N VAL A 47 -9.54 29.79 -8.61
CA VAL A 47 -8.38 30.24 -7.85
C VAL A 47 -8.08 31.69 -8.17
N ARG A 48 -8.05 32.55 -7.15
CA ARG A 48 -7.76 33.99 -7.29
C ARG A 48 -6.45 34.36 -6.60
N PRO A 49 -5.71 35.36 -7.11
CA PRO A 49 -4.49 35.82 -6.46
C PRO A 49 -4.81 36.45 -5.10
N SER A 50 -3.98 36.16 -4.10
CA SER A 50 -4.04 36.83 -2.79
C SER A 50 -3.57 38.28 -2.92
N GLN A 51 -4.27 39.21 -2.26
CA GLN A 51 -3.83 40.61 -2.17
C GLN A 51 -2.71 40.82 -1.14
N ASN A 52 -2.48 39.86 -0.26
CA ASN A 52 -1.33 39.86 0.63
C ASN A 52 -0.14 39.30 -0.13
N SER A 53 0.80 40.18 -0.48
CA SER A 53 2.13 39.81 -0.98
C SER A 53 2.94 39.18 0.15
N GLY A 54 2.62 37.93 0.50
CA GLY A 54 3.53 37.09 1.25
C GLY A 54 4.84 37.04 0.47
N GLY A 55 5.95 37.42 1.11
CA GLY A 55 7.25 37.49 0.46
C GLY A 55 7.55 36.18 -0.28
N LEU A 56 8.11 36.29 -1.48
CA LEU A 56 8.55 35.15 -2.26
C LEU A 56 9.54 34.36 -1.40
N PHE A 57 9.17 33.15 -0.98
CA PHE A 57 10.09 32.27 -0.30
C PHE A 57 11.12 31.77 -1.33
N ASP A 58 12.29 32.39 -1.33
CA ASP A 58 13.41 31.99 -2.20
C ASP A 58 14.15 30.74 -1.67
N GLY A 59 13.61 30.05 -0.68
CA GLY A 59 14.17 28.78 -0.21
C GLY A 59 13.78 27.60 -1.10
N LEU A 60 14.69 26.63 -1.23
CA LEU A 60 14.33 25.31 -1.74
C LEU A 60 13.55 24.55 -0.67
N SER A 61 12.36 24.08 -0.99
CA SER A 61 11.54 23.26 -0.10
C SER A 61 10.77 22.20 -0.89
N ILE A 62 10.33 21.13 -0.21
CA ILE A 62 9.39 20.15 -0.74
C ILE A 62 7.97 20.68 -0.48
N VAL A 63 7.23 20.98 -1.55
CA VAL A 63 5.87 21.55 -1.49
C VAL A 63 4.78 20.48 -1.56
N TYR A 64 5.13 19.29 -2.04
CA TYR A 64 4.28 18.12 -2.00
C TYR A 64 5.11 16.88 -1.77
N PHE A 65 4.65 16.01 -0.89
CA PHE A 65 5.23 14.69 -0.66
C PHE A 65 4.09 13.72 -0.36
N SER A 66 4.17 12.50 -0.90
CA SER A 66 3.19 11.47 -0.58
C SER A 66 3.13 11.17 0.92
N ASP A 67 1.96 10.80 1.38
CA ASP A 67 1.73 10.34 2.75
C ASP A 67 2.14 8.87 2.96
N ASP A 68 2.13 8.44 4.22
CA ASP A 68 2.33 7.05 4.63
C ASP A 68 1.41 6.09 3.84
N ARG A 69 1.95 4.93 3.47
CA ARG A 69 1.26 3.94 2.64
C ARG A 69 1.17 2.60 3.36
N THR A 70 0.00 1.98 3.28
CA THR A 70 -0.18 0.57 3.65
C THR A 70 -0.46 -0.24 2.39
N ILE A 71 0.36 -1.24 2.11
CA ILE A 71 0.29 -2.09 0.91
C ILE A 71 -0.06 -3.51 1.36
N PHE A 72 -1.07 -4.09 0.74
CA PHE A 72 -1.44 -5.47 0.97
C PHE A 72 -0.76 -6.35 -0.07
N SER A 73 0.26 -7.10 0.37
CA SER A 73 0.97 -8.05 -0.48
C SER A 73 0.32 -9.43 -0.37
N SER A 74 -0.07 -10.02 -1.50
CA SER A 74 -0.51 -11.43 -1.53
C SER A 74 0.30 -12.20 -2.55
N SER A 75 0.68 -13.43 -2.24
CA SER A 75 1.46 -14.30 -3.13
C SER A 75 0.72 -14.66 -4.43
N ASN A 76 -0.60 -14.46 -4.47
CA ASN A 76 -1.45 -14.70 -5.64
C ASN A 76 -1.85 -13.41 -6.37
N ALA A 77 -1.44 -12.23 -5.90
CA ALA A 77 -1.77 -10.97 -6.54
C ALA A 77 -0.83 -10.69 -7.72
N GLN A 78 -1.42 -10.15 -8.79
CA GLN A 78 -0.70 -9.46 -9.87
C GLN A 78 0.25 -8.43 -9.25
N LYS A 79 1.48 -8.32 -9.78
CA LYS A 79 2.41 -7.26 -9.36
C LYS A 79 1.69 -5.91 -9.34
N SER A 80 1.69 -5.24 -8.19
CA SER A 80 1.12 -3.88 -8.07
C SER A 80 2.25 -2.86 -8.17
N GLY A 81 1.99 -1.78 -8.91
CA GLY A 81 2.88 -0.62 -8.98
C GLY A 81 2.42 0.43 -7.97
N GLU A 82 3.28 0.73 -6.99
CA GLU A 82 3.01 1.73 -5.95
C GLU A 82 3.79 3.00 -6.28
N ALA A 83 3.07 4.09 -6.53
CA ALA A 83 3.66 5.37 -6.91
C ALA A 83 3.72 6.34 -5.72
N PHE A 84 4.85 7.04 -5.63
CA PHE A 84 5.16 8.06 -4.64
C PHE A 84 5.66 9.32 -5.34
N ASP A 85 5.20 10.48 -4.89
CA ASP A 85 5.53 11.77 -5.48
C ASP A 85 6.31 12.64 -4.49
N CYS A 86 7.27 13.39 -5.01
CA CYS A 86 8.04 14.38 -4.28
C CYS A 86 8.30 15.59 -5.19
N VAL A 87 7.66 16.71 -4.86
CA VAL A 87 7.68 17.92 -5.67
C VAL A 87 8.37 19.05 -4.92
N ALA A 88 9.44 19.57 -5.52
CA ALA A 88 10.18 20.72 -5.02
C ALA A 88 9.46 22.03 -5.36
N SER A 89 9.72 23.08 -4.58
CA SER A 89 9.22 24.45 -4.82
C SER A 89 9.73 25.07 -6.11
N ARG A 90 10.81 24.53 -6.68
CA ARG A 90 11.48 25.02 -7.88
C ARG A 90 11.34 24.05 -9.03
N ARG A 91 11.14 24.58 -10.23
CA ARG A 91 11.12 23.77 -11.45
C ARG A 91 12.51 23.25 -11.78
N ASP A 92 13.47 24.17 -11.85
CA ASP A 92 14.82 23.93 -12.30
C ASP A 92 15.83 24.19 -11.17
N GLY A 93 17.07 23.73 -11.36
CA GLY A 93 18.14 23.93 -10.37
C GLY A 93 17.93 23.17 -9.05
N ALA A 94 17.06 22.16 -9.05
CA ALA A 94 16.83 21.26 -7.92
C ALA A 94 16.83 19.79 -8.41
N ARG A 95 17.50 18.91 -7.67
CA ARG A 95 17.64 17.48 -7.99
C ARG A 95 16.99 16.63 -6.91
N THR A 96 16.00 15.85 -7.31
CA THR A 96 15.31 14.89 -6.43
C THR A 96 16.08 13.57 -6.35
N ARG A 97 16.27 13.07 -5.13
CA ARG A 97 16.90 11.79 -4.83
C ARG A 97 16.05 11.00 -3.85
N TRP A 98 15.87 9.72 -4.13
CA TRP A 98 15.09 8.81 -3.30
C TRP A 98 16.01 7.85 -2.54
N PHE A 99 15.60 7.49 -1.33
CA PHE A 99 16.29 6.48 -0.53
C PHE A 99 15.27 5.55 0.10
N LEU A 100 15.45 4.25 -0.05
CA LEU A 100 14.64 3.22 0.59
C LEU A 100 15.48 2.57 1.69
N ASP A 101 14.99 2.62 2.93
CA ASP A 101 15.68 2.12 4.12
C ASP A 101 17.12 2.67 4.24
N GLY A 102 17.33 3.93 3.83
CA GLY A 102 18.61 4.61 3.81
C GLY A 102 19.50 4.30 2.60
N ALA A 103 19.15 3.31 1.77
CA ALA A 103 19.87 3.00 0.53
C ALA A 103 19.40 3.91 -0.61
N ALA A 104 20.34 4.53 -1.32
CA ALA A 104 20.01 5.40 -2.44
C ALA A 104 19.42 4.61 -3.61
N ILE A 105 18.33 5.12 -4.19
CA ILE A 105 17.70 4.55 -5.38
C ILE A 105 18.29 5.22 -6.62
N SER A 106 18.84 4.41 -7.52
CA SER A 106 19.45 4.86 -8.78
C SER A 106 18.48 4.88 -9.96
N GLY A 107 17.38 4.12 -9.89
CA GLY A 107 16.43 3.92 -10.99
C GLY A 107 16.83 2.80 -11.95
N THR A 108 17.90 2.05 -11.63
CA THR A 108 18.36 0.88 -12.41
C THR A 108 17.97 -0.44 -11.76
N GLU A 109 17.40 -0.39 -10.57
CA GLU A 109 16.99 -1.56 -9.81
C GLU A 109 15.75 -2.21 -10.45
N THR A 110 15.69 -3.55 -10.44
CA THR A 110 14.51 -4.27 -10.91
C THR A 110 13.27 -3.88 -10.09
N GLY A 111 12.19 -3.53 -10.78
CA GLY A 111 10.94 -3.13 -10.13
C GLY A 111 10.93 -1.69 -9.63
N VAL A 112 11.92 -0.88 -9.98
CA VAL A 112 11.96 0.56 -9.67
C VAL A 112 11.83 1.34 -10.98
N GLU A 113 10.99 2.38 -10.97
CA GLU A 113 10.90 3.34 -12.06
C GLU A 113 10.95 4.77 -11.49
N LEU A 114 11.84 5.60 -12.05
CA LEU A 114 11.87 7.03 -11.80
C LEU A 114 11.30 7.76 -13.01
N SER A 115 10.27 8.58 -12.80
CA SER A 115 9.64 9.37 -13.85
C SER A 115 9.44 10.83 -13.42
N GLN A 116 9.02 11.68 -14.38
CA GLN A 116 8.77 13.10 -14.15
C GLN A 116 9.99 13.84 -13.56
N ASN A 117 11.18 13.66 -14.15
CA ASN A 117 12.46 14.18 -13.65
C ASN A 117 12.75 13.77 -12.19
N ASN A 118 12.58 12.48 -11.90
CA ASN A 118 12.75 11.85 -10.59
C ASN A 118 11.78 12.37 -9.50
N ARG A 119 10.76 13.14 -9.87
CA ARG A 119 9.72 13.58 -8.91
C ARG A 119 8.72 12.48 -8.59
N ARG A 120 8.62 11.45 -9.45
CA ARG A 120 7.82 10.25 -9.18
C ARG A 120 8.71 9.02 -9.08
N LEU A 121 8.53 8.26 -8.01
CA LEU A 121 9.08 6.93 -7.82
C LEU A 121 7.93 5.93 -7.89
N THR A 122 8.06 4.90 -8.74
CA THR A 122 7.14 3.77 -8.78
C THR A 122 7.89 2.52 -8.36
N LEU A 123 7.35 1.80 -7.37
CA LEU A 123 7.89 0.54 -6.86
C LEU A 123 6.96 -0.62 -7.24
N SER A 124 7.52 -1.66 -7.84
CA SER A 124 6.83 -2.91 -8.13
C SER A 124 6.87 -3.81 -6.90
N VAL A 125 5.69 -4.16 -6.39
CA VAL A 125 5.51 -5.06 -5.26
C VAL A 125 5.12 -6.44 -5.80
N PRO A 126 5.72 -7.54 -5.33
CA PRO A 126 6.63 -7.66 -4.18
C PRO A 126 8.13 -7.48 -4.50
N ASP A 127 8.53 -7.20 -5.74
CA ASP A 127 9.93 -7.25 -6.18
C ASP A 127 10.87 -6.41 -5.29
N VAL A 128 10.44 -5.21 -4.91
CA VAL A 128 11.25 -4.27 -4.10
C VAL A 128 10.99 -4.39 -2.60
N LEU A 129 9.72 -4.55 -2.20
CA LEU A 129 9.28 -4.45 -0.80
C LEU A 129 8.97 -5.80 -0.14
N GLY A 130 8.99 -6.91 -0.88
CA GLY A 130 8.48 -8.21 -0.42
C GLY A 130 9.48 -9.09 0.34
N LYS A 131 10.69 -8.61 0.64
CA LYS A 131 11.73 -9.42 1.30
C LYS A 131 11.87 -9.07 2.78
N GLY A 132 11.08 -9.73 3.62
CA GLY A 132 11.41 -9.99 5.02
C GLY A 132 11.20 -8.85 6.03
N ARG A 133 10.72 -7.68 5.61
CA ARG A 133 10.33 -6.58 6.50
C ARG A 133 8.89 -6.15 6.20
N SER A 134 8.16 -5.81 7.26
CA SER A 134 6.79 -5.31 7.17
C SER A 134 6.71 -3.79 7.21
N GLU A 135 7.79 -3.10 7.58
CA GLU A 135 7.88 -1.63 7.62
C GLU A 135 9.14 -1.21 6.88
N HIS A 136 8.99 -0.25 5.98
CA HIS A 136 10.06 0.39 5.23
C HIS A 136 9.97 1.91 5.39
N LYS A 137 11.13 2.57 5.35
CA LYS A 137 11.22 4.02 5.35
C LYS A 137 11.60 4.50 3.96
N LEU A 138 10.78 5.38 3.38
CA LEU A 138 11.08 6.04 2.11
C LEU A 138 11.40 7.51 2.36
N ASP A 139 12.59 7.93 1.95
CA ASP A 139 13.06 9.30 2.03
C ASP A 139 13.10 9.94 0.64
N CYS A 140 12.60 11.16 0.52
CA CYS A 140 12.89 12.04 -0.60
C CYS A 140 13.77 13.19 -0.12
N LYS A 141 14.90 13.38 -0.80
CA LYS A 141 15.80 14.53 -0.61
C LYS A 141 15.86 15.33 -1.89
N VAL A 142 15.54 16.61 -1.80
CA VAL A 142 15.71 17.57 -2.89
C VAL A 142 16.91 18.45 -2.58
N VAL A 143 17.87 18.52 -3.51
CA VAL A 143 19.11 19.29 -3.34
C VAL A 143 19.20 20.35 -4.43
N ALA A 144 19.51 21.58 -4.07
CA ALA A 144 19.78 22.63 -5.04
C ALA A 144 21.02 22.26 -5.87
N GLU A 145 21.07 22.70 -7.13
CA GLU A 145 22.22 22.43 -8.01
C GLU A 145 23.52 23.03 -7.47
N SER A 146 23.43 24.16 -6.75
CA SER A 146 24.56 24.74 -6.03
C SER A 146 25.07 23.89 -4.87
N GLY A 147 24.30 22.88 -4.43
CA GLY A 147 24.56 22.05 -3.26
C GLY A 147 24.36 22.76 -1.91
N ARG A 148 24.03 24.06 -1.90
CA ARG A 148 23.99 24.88 -0.67
C ARG A 148 22.70 24.77 0.12
N ALA A 149 21.62 24.32 -0.52
CA ALA A 149 20.31 24.15 0.09
C ALA A 149 19.78 22.75 -0.21
N PHE A 150 19.11 22.15 0.76
CA PHE A 150 18.38 20.91 0.60
C PHE A 150 17.16 20.91 1.50
N ASP A 151 16.15 20.12 1.11
CA ASP A 151 15.03 19.75 1.97
C ASP A 151 14.84 18.23 1.89
N GLN A 152 14.28 17.64 2.94
CA GLN A 152 14.04 16.22 3.04
C GLN A 152 12.71 15.93 3.73
N ARG A 153 12.01 14.93 3.21
CA ARG A 153 10.79 14.36 3.80
C ARG A 153 10.92 12.84 3.85
N SER A 154 10.23 12.25 4.80
CA SER A 154 10.21 10.80 5.02
C SER A 154 8.77 10.33 5.20
N LEU A 155 8.46 9.15 4.67
CA LEU A 155 7.20 8.44 4.91
C LEU A 155 7.49 6.99 5.30
N LYS A 156 6.48 6.36 5.89
CA LYS A 156 6.47 4.94 6.22
C LYS A 156 5.65 4.16 5.21
N ILE A 157 6.20 3.02 4.81
CA ILE A 157 5.50 2.03 3.99
C ILE A 157 5.32 0.78 4.82
N ASN A 158 4.07 0.45 5.14
CA ASN A 158 3.70 -0.78 5.84
C ASN A 158 3.26 -1.82 4.83
N VAL A 159 3.94 -2.97 4.77
CA VAL A 159 3.58 -4.10 3.93
C VAL A 159 2.91 -5.15 4.81
N ILE A 160 1.63 -5.40 4.53
CA ILE A 160 0.84 -6.42 5.20
C ILE A 160 0.72 -7.60 4.26
N GLU A 161 1.29 -8.74 4.67
CA GLU A 161 1.16 -9.98 3.89
C GLU A 161 -0.17 -10.67 4.19
N GLY A 162 -0.84 -11.15 3.15
CA GLY A 162 -2.05 -11.96 3.28
C GLY A 162 -1.78 -13.31 3.99
N PRO A 163 -2.80 -13.90 4.63
CA PRO A 163 -2.64 -15.17 5.32
C PRO A 163 -2.38 -16.30 4.32
N GLU A 164 -1.35 -17.10 4.59
CA GLU A 164 -1.05 -18.31 3.84
C GLU A 164 -1.24 -19.54 4.71
N LEU A 165 -2.04 -20.49 4.23
CA LEU A 165 -2.13 -21.82 4.83
C LEU A 165 -0.95 -22.68 4.37
N ARG A 166 -0.41 -23.48 5.29
CA ARG A 166 0.42 -24.63 4.88
C ARG A 166 -0.49 -25.66 4.24
N ALA A 167 0.05 -26.38 3.25
CA ALA A 167 -0.65 -27.51 2.65
C ALA A 167 -1.03 -28.52 3.74
N LEU A 168 -2.33 -28.83 3.83
CA LEU A 168 -2.84 -29.92 4.65
C LEU A 168 -2.83 -31.22 3.82
N PRO A 169 -2.75 -32.39 4.48
CA PRO A 169 -2.94 -33.66 3.77
C PRO A 169 -4.31 -33.67 3.08
N ALA A 170 -4.35 -34.18 1.85
CA ALA A 170 -5.59 -34.27 1.08
C ALA A 170 -6.59 -35.24 1.73
N GLU A 171 -6.08 -36.32 2.33
CA GLU A 171 -6.86 -37.35 3.01
C GLU A 171 -6.15 -37.78 4.30
N GLU A 172 -6.94 -38.11 5.32
CA GLU A 172 -6.46 -38.64 6.60
C GLU A 172 -7.37 -39.79 7.04
N PHE A 173 -6.80 -40.96 7.28
CA PHE A 173 -7.54 -42.16 7.71
C PHE A 173 -7.47 -42.31 9.23
N ARG A 174 -8.64 -42.40 9.88
CA ARG A 174 -8.75 -42.56 11.33
C ARG A 174 -9.71 -43.71 11.69
N PRO A 175 -9.39 -44.52 12.71
CA PRO A 175 -10.30 -45.54 13.20
C PRO A 175 -11.60 -44.94 13.72
N LEU A 176 -12.71 -45.67 13.57
CA LEU A 176 -13.98 -45.29 14.18
C LEU A 176 -13.84 -45.17 15.70
N GLY A 177 -14.43 -44.12 16.26
CA GLY A 177 -14.38 -43.84 17.70
C GLY A 177 -13.07 -43.20 18.19
N SER A 178 -12.07 -43.02 17.32
CA SER A 178 -10.85 -42.29 17.68
C SER A 178 -11.07 -40.77 17.71
N GLU A 179 -10.24 -40.07 18.49
CA GLU A 179 -10.25 -38.60 18.51
C GLU A 179 -9.68 -38.05 17.19
N LEU A 180 -10.38 -37.08 16.59
CA LEU A 180 -9.92 -36.35 15.40
C LEU A 180 -9.44 -34.95 15.81
N ASN A 181 -8.20 -34.61 15.41
CA ASN A 181 -7.58 -33.32 15.67
C ASN A 181 -7.03 -32.74 14.36
N LEU A 182 -7.84 -31.91 13.70
CA LEU A 182 -7.45 -31.20 12.49
C LEU A 182 -6.77 -29.89 12.87
N GLN A 183 -5.50 -29.75 12.47
CA GLN A 183 -4.71 -28.56 12.79
C GLN A 183 -4.68 -27.59 11.61
N CYS A 184 -5.06 -26.34 11.84
CA CYS A 184 -4.85 -25.26 10.89
C CYS A 184 -3.40 -24.77 11.01
N SER A 185 -2.52 -25.26 10.13
CA SER A 185 -1.14 -24.79 10.08
C SER A 185 -1.04 -23.51 9.25
N GLN A 186 -1.06 -22.34 9.89
CA GLN A 186 -0.81 -21.07 9.22
C GLN A 186 0.70 -20.84 9.07
N LYS A 187 1.14 -20.29 7.94
CA LYS A 187 2.49 -19.73 7.86
C LYS A 187 2.50 -18.47 8.71
N LYS A 188 3.29 -18.49 9.78
CA LYS A 188 3.48 -17.32 10.65
C LYS A 188 4.21 -16.25 9.83
N LYS A 189 3.50 -15.18 9.49
CA LYS A 189 4.04 -14.00 8.80
C LYS A 189 3.73 -12.76 9.63
N ASN A 190 4.55 -11.73 9.50
CA ASN A 190 4.32 -10.45 10.17
C ASN A 190 3.07 -9.81 9.56
N GLY A 191 2.05 -9.55 10.37
CA GLY A 191 0.79 -9.00 9.86
C GLY A 191 -0.37 -9.13 10.84
N VAL A 192 -1.55 -8.76 10.35
CA VAL A 192 -2.81 -8.86 11.09
C VAL A 192 -3.15 -10.33 11.34
N PRO A 193 -3.48 -10.75 12.58
CA PRO A 193 -3.90 -12.11 12.86
C PRO A 193 -5.15 -12.49 12.03
N PRO A 194 -5.09 -13.56 11.21
CA PRO A 194 -6.22 -13.95 10.39
C PRO A 194 -7.32 -14.57 11.24
N THR A 195 -8.57 -14.38 10.81
CA THR A 195 -9.72 -15.10 11.35
C THR A 195 -9.83 -16.46 10.67
N THR A 196 -9.90 -17.54 11.45
CA THR A 196 -10.01 -18.91 10.94
C THR A 196 -11.45 -19.38 11.03
N LYS A 197 -11.98 -19.91 9.94
CA LYS A 197 -13.28 -20.57 9.88
C LYS A 197 -13.15 -21.98 9.32
N TRP A 198 -13.79 -22.94 9.98
CA TRP A 198 -13.86 -24.32 9.52
C TRP A 198 -15.23 -24.61 8.92
N TYR A 199 -15.25 -25.37 7.84
CA TYR A 199 -16.47 -25.81 7.18
C TYR A 199 -16.52 -27.34 7.11
N PHE A 200 -17.66 -27.92 7.46
CA PHE A 200 -17.94 -29.34 7.31
C PHE A 200 -19.14 -29.48 6.37
N ASN A 201 -18.96 -30.18 5.24
CA ASN A 201 -19.97 -30.33 4.18
C ASN A 201 -20.63 -29.00 3.75
N GLY A 202 -19.82 -27.95 3.62
CA GLY A 202 -20.26 -26.62 3.21
C GLY A 202 -20.93 -25.77 4.30
N ARG A 203 -21.05 -26.27 5.55
CA ARG A 203 -21.58 -25.49 6.69
C ARG A 203 -20.50 -25.12 7.69
N GLU A 204 -20.55 -23.91 8.24
CA GLU A 204 -19.57 -23.44 9.23
C GLU A 204 -19.70 -24.25 10.52
N VAL A 205 -18.60 -24.82 11.02
CA VAL A 205 -18.61 -25.71 12.20
C VAL A 205 -19.13 -25.01 13.45
N SER A 206 -18.86 -23.70 13.60
CA SER A 206 -19.36 -22.87 14.71
C SER A 206 -20.89 -22.78 14.79
N SER A 207 -21.59 -23.06 13.68
CA SER A 207 -23.05 -23.03 13.59
C SER A 207 -23.71 -24.39 13.85
N LEU A 208 -22.93 -25.44 14.11
CA LEU A 208 -23.43 -26.78 14.44
C LEU A 208 -23.67 -26.91 15.95
N GLU A 209 -24.89 -27.22 16.36
CA GLU A 209 -25.23 -27.49 17.77
C GLU A 209 -24.40 -28.68 18.30
N GLY A 210 -23.80 -28.53 19.49
CA GLY A 210 -23.02 -29.57 20.17
C GLY A 210 -21.48 -29.46 20.09
N PHE A 211 -20.94 -28.43 19.42
CA PHE A 211 -19.49 -28.28 19.15
C PHE A 211 -18.67 -27.39 20.11
N PHE A 212 -19.24 -26.97 21.23
CA PHE A 212 -18.61 -25.97 22.12
C PHE A 212 -17.50 -26.56 23.01
N LEU A 213 -16.27 -26.70 22.48
CA LEU A 213 -15.03 -26.66 23.29
C LEU A 213 -13.87 -26.11 22.44
N LEU A 214 -13.71 -24.79 22.38
CA LEU A 214 -12.49 -24.14 21.91
C LEU A 214 -11.70 -23.65 23.13
N SER A 215 -10.72 -24.43 23.60
CA SER A 215 -9.83 -23.97 24.67
C SER A 215 -8.78 -23.02 24.11
N SER A 216 -8.83 -21.77 24.57
CA SER A 216 -7.82 -20.75 24.33
C SER A 216 -6.43 -21.25 24.72
N ASN A 217 -5.47 -21.07 23.81
CA ASN A 217 -4.01 -21.24 23.93
C ASN A 217 -3.38 -22.48 23.29
N ILE A 218 -4.15 -23.39 22.69
CA ILE A 218 -3.69 -24.33 21.66
C ILE A 218 -4.83 -24.49 20.65
N PHE A 219 -4.64 -24.05 19.39
CA PHE A 219 -5.68 -24.13 18.36
C PHE A 219 -5.83 -25.58 17.84
N SER A 220 -6.44 -26.46 18.65
CA SER A 220 -6.90 -27.78 18.25
C SER A 220 -8.43 -27.84 18.28
N ALA A 221 -9.07 -28.33 17.23
CA ALA A 221 -10.45 -28.80 17.32
C ALA A 221 -10.43 -30.23 17.89
N ARG A 222 -11.04 -30.47 19.05
CA ARG A 222 -11.22 -31.82 19.60
C ARG A 222 -12.63 -32.31 19.29
N PHE A 223 -12.71 -33.41 18.55
CA PHE A 223 -13.95 -34.16 18.39
C PHE A 223 -14.01 -35.29 19.42
N ARG A 224 -15.03 -35.28 20.28
CA ARG A 224 -15.44 -36.47 21.02
C ARG A 224 -16.61 -37.12 20.30
N PRO A 225 -16.57 -38.41 19.97
CA PRO A 225 -17.74 -39.12 19.50
C PRO A 225 -18.73 -39.24 20.66
N SER A 226 -19.93 -38.67 20.50
CA SER A 226 -21.07 -39.03 21.34
C SER A 226 -21.51 -40.44 20.99
N PHE A 227 -21.38 -41.35 21.96
CA PHE A 227 -22.00 -42.67 21.90
C PHE A 227 -23.51 -42.50 21.83
N LEU A 228 -24.11 -42.81 20.68
CA LEU A 228 -25.50 -43.23 20.60
C LEU A 228 -25.52 -44.72 20.29
N SER A 229 -25.57 -45.50 21.36
CA SER A 229 -26.14 -46.84 21.32
C SER A 229 -27.65 -46.73 21.04
N GLN A 230 -28.18 -47.76 20.39
CA GLN A 230 -29.58 -47.99 19.99
C GLN A 230 -29.86 -47.55 18.54
N PHE A 231 -29.93 -48.52 17.62
CA PHE A 231 -31.20 -49.11 17.24
C PHE A 231 -31.00 -50.60 16.91
N ARG A 232 -32.03 -51.35 17.27
CA ARG A 232 -32.21 -52.79 17.16
C ARG A 232 -32.81 -53.12 15.80
#